data_AF-A0A1Z8B6J2-F1
#
_entry.id   AF-A0A1Z8B6J2-F1
#
_cell.length_a   1.000
_cell.length_b   1.000
_cell.length_c   1.000
_cell.angle_alpha   90.00
_cell.angle_beta   90.00
_cell.angle_gamma   90.00
#
_symmetry.space_group_name_H-M   'P 1'
#
loop_
_entity.id
_entity.type
_entity.pdbx_description
1 polymer ?
#
loop_
_entity_poly.entity_id
_entity_poly.type
_entity_poly.pdbx_seq_one_letter_code
_entity_poly.pdbx_strand_id
1 'polypeptide(L)'
;MSKFFINCDQASILSTREQYGDLNPKEIFRHKLHRGHCFKCRSFHKNNAKFQRTLKGLRWVSLGIEQKKLIKKALKEAMSK
;
A
#
# COMPACT_ATOMS: atom_id res chain seq x y z
N MET A 1 6.76 27.34 -8.47
CA MET A 1 5.59 26.48 -8.15
C MET A 1 6.03 25.14 -7.54
N SER A 2 6.74 25.13 -6.40
CA SER A 2 7.67 24.01 -6.10
C SER A 2 7.70 23.47 -4.65
N LYS A 3 6.67 23.70 -3.82
CA LYS A 3 6.65 23.16 -2.43
C LYS A 3 5.47 22.23 -2.08
N PHE A 4 4.42 22.20 -2.90
CA PHE A 4 3.22 21.37 -2.62
C PHE A 4 3.14 20.10 -3.47
N PHE A 5 3.91 20.03 -4.55
CA PHE A 5 3.96 18.86 -5.42
C PHE A 5 5.16 18.01 -5.05
N ILE A 6 4.89 16.83 -4.48
CA ILE A 6 5.88 15.76 -4.33
C ILE A 6 6.46 15.40 -5.70
N ASN A 7 7.73 14.98 -5.73
CA ASN A 7 8.33 14.49 -6.98
C ASN A 7 7.69 13.17 -7.42
N CYS A 8 7.79 12.84 -8.71
CA CYS A 8 7.22 11.60 -9.24
C CYS A 8 7.76 10.34 -8.55
N ASP A 9 9.05 10.34 -8.16
CA ASP A 9 9.67 9.23 -7.40
C ASP A 9 9.13 9.13 -5.97
N GLN A 10 8.89 10.27 -5.33
CA GLN A 10 8.23 10.27 -4.02
C GLN A 10 6.78 9.78 -4.16
N ALA A 11 6.09 10.14 -5.25
CA ALA A 11 4.74 9.69 -5.51
C ALA A 11 4.65 8.19 -5.79
N SER A 12 5.63 7.60 -6.49
CA SER A 12 5.66 6.14 -6.72
C SER A 12 5.88 5.38 -5.41
N ILE A 13 6.79 5.85 -4.55
CA ILE A 13 7.02 5.28 -3.21
C ILE A 13 5.74 5.38 -2.36
N LEU A 14 5.09 6.54 -2.35
CA LEU A 14 3.84 6.73 -1.61
C LEU A 14 2.70 5.84 -2.14
N SER A 15 2.62 5.62 -3.46
CA SER A 15 1.62 4.71 -4.04
C SER A 15 1.86 3.25 -3.63
N THR A 16 3.12 2.84 -3.47
CA THR A 16 3.46 1.52 -2.94
C THR A 16 3.14 1.41 -1.45
N ARG A 17 3.45 2.44 -0.65
CA ARG A 17 3.11 2.48 0.78
C ARG A 17 1.60 2.52 1.02
N GLU A 18 0.82 3.15 0.13
CA GLU A 18 -0.64 3.11 0.14
C GLU A 18 -1.17 1.67 0.05
N GLN A 19 -0.52 0.83 -0.77
CA GLN A 19 -0.91 -0.56 -0.96
C GLN A 19 -0.88 -1.37 0.35
N TYR A 20 0.05 -1.03 1.24
CA TYR A 20 0.25 -1.69 2.54
C TYR A 20 -0.49 -0.99 3.70
N GLY A 21 -1.08 0.18 3.46
CA GLY A 21 -1.77 0.96 4.50
C GLY A 21 -0.83 1.79 5.39
N ASP A 22 0.44 1.96 5.00
CA ASP A 22 1.48 2.62 5.80
C ASP A 22 1.61 4.13 5.53
N LEU A 23 0.51 4.79 5.18
CA LEU A 23 0.48 6.22 4.87
C LEU A 23 -0.13 7.06 6.00
N ASN A 24 0.57 8.13 6.35
CA ASN A 24 0.06 9.14 7.28
C ASN A 24 -0.98 10.04 6.56
N PRO A 25 -2.02 10.60 7.22
CA PRO A 25 -3.05 11.40 6.55
C PRO A 25 -2.53 12.60 5.75
N LYS A 26 -1.43 13.22 6.21
CA LYS A 26 -0.73 14.30 5.48
C LYS A 26 -0.11 13.81 4.16
N GLU A 27 0.43 12.60 4.14
CA GLU A 27 1.02 11.98 2.95
C GLU A 27 -0.09 11.58 1.95
N ILE A 28 -1.21 11.06 2.45
CA ILE A 28 -2.39 10.73 1.63
C ILE A 28 -2.89 11.95 0.86
N PHE A 29 -3.01 13.10 1.54
CA PHE A 29 -3.47 14.33 0.90
C PHE A 29 -2.54 14.78 -0.23
N ARG A 30 -1.24 14.84 0.04
CA ARG A 30 -0.22 15.19 -0.97
C ARG A 30 -0.21 14.21 -2.14
N HIS A 31 -0.37 12.91 -1.84
CA HIS A 31 -0.41 11.87 -2.85
C HIS A 31 -1.63 12.00 -3.77
N LYS A 32 -2.82 12.24 -3.21
CA LYS A 32 -4.05 12.49 -3.97
C LYS A 32 -3.92 13.71 -4.88
N LEU A 33 -3.32 14.79 -4.39
CA LEU A 33 -3.14 16.01 -5.15
C LEU A 33 -2.17 15.80 -6.34
N HIS A 34 -1.06 15.09 -6.11
CA HIS A 34 -0.11 14.75 -7.18
C HIS A 34 -0.70 13.78 -8.22
N ARG A 35 -1.51 12.80 -7.79
CA ARG A 35 -2.19 11.86 -8.68
C ARG A 35 -3.13 12.54 -9.67
N GLY A 36 -3.74 13.66 -9.28
CA GLY A 36 -4.61 14.44 -10.17
C GLY A 36 -3.87 15.17 -11.29
N HIS A 37 -2.62 15.59 -11.02
CA HIS A 37 -1.86 16.45 -11.92
C HIS A 37 -0.84 15.68 -12.79
N CYS A 38 -0.29 14.57 -12.31
CA CYS A 38 0.74 13.82 -13.03
C CYS A 38 0.16 12.59 -13.74
N PHE A 39 0.13 12.61 -15.08
CA PHE A 39 -0.36 11.49 -15.89
C PHE A 39 0.45 10.20 -15.68
N LYS A 40 1.79 10.29 -15.54
CA LYS A 40 2.66 9.13 -15.30
C LYS A 40 2.32 8.44 -13.97
N CYS A 41 2.26 9.21 -12.88
CA CYS A 41 1.91 8.69 -11.56
C CYS A 41 0.46 8.21 -11.48
N ARG A 42 -0.46 8.83 -12.24
CA ARG A 42 -1.85 8.35 -12.37
C ARG A 42 -1.91 6.96 -13.00
N SER A 43 -1.14 6.72 -14.06
CA SER A 43 -1.03 5.40 -14.71
C SER A 43 -0.43 4.36 -13.77
N PHE A 44 0.67 4.71 -13.09
CA PHE A 44 1.30 3.84 -12.08
C PHE A 44 0.31 3.44 -10.98
N HIS A 45 -0.41 4.41 -10.41
CA HIS A 45 -1.43 4.14 -9.39
C HIS A 45 -2.54 3.22 -9.89
N LYS A 46 -3.01 3.43 -11.13
CA LYS A 46 -4.03 2.56 -11.76
C LYS A 46 -3.53 1.12 -11.90
N ASN A 47 -2.28 0.93 -12.29
CA ASN A 47 -1.65 -0.38 -12.40
C ASN A 47 -1.49 -1.03 -11.01
N ASN A 48 -1.04 -0.28 -10.01
CA ASN A 48 -0.92 -0.76 -8.63
C ASN A 48 -2.29 -1.18 -8.06
N ALA A 49 -3.34 -0.39 -8.29
CA ALA A 49 -4.69 -0.73 -7.88
C ALA A 49 -5.25 -1.96 -8.62
N LYS A 50 -4.84 -2.20 -9.86
CA LYS A 50 -5.18 -3.44 -10.59
C LYS A 50 -4.43 -4.62 -9.98
N PHE A 51 -3.13 -4.49 -9.73
CA PHE A 51 -2.30 -5.51 -9.10
C PHE A 51 -2.84 -5.92 -7.72
N GLN A 52 -3.16 -4.95 -6.86
CA GLN A 52 -3.73 -5.22 -5.54
C GLN A 52 -5.08 -5.95 -5.61
N ARG A 53 -5.93 -5.61 -6.59
CA ARG A 53 -7.21 -6.32 -6.82
C ARG A 53 -6.98 -7.74 -7.29
N THR A 54 -6.04 -7.95 -8.22
CA THR A 54 -5.65 -9.29 -8.68
C THR A 54 -5.14 -10.13 -7.51
N LEU A 55 -4.22 -9.61 -6.70
CA LEU A 55 -3.72 -10.30 -5.51
C LEU A 55 -4.83 -10.62 -4.50
N LYS A 56 -5.75 -9.69 -4.22
CA LYS A 56 -6.91 -9.95 -3.34
C LYS A 56 -7.89 -10.97 -3.92
N GLY A 57 -7.99 -11.06 -5.25
CA GLY A 57 -8.79 -12.07 -5.95
C GLY A 57 -8.20 -13.48 -5.85
N LEU A 58 -6.88 -13.59 -5.71
CA LEU A 58 -6.17 -14.85 -5.50
C LEU A 58 -6.29 -15.31 -4.03
N ARG A 59 -7.53 -15.56 -3.58
CA ARG A 59 -7.84 -15.98 -2.20
C ARG A 59 -7.06 -17.21 -1.75
N TRP A 60 -6.68 -18.09 -2.68
CA TRP A 60 -5.90 -19.31 -2.42
C TRP A 60 -4.44 -19.03 -2.02
N VAL A 61 -3.87 -17.87 -2.36
CA VAL A 61 -2.51 -17.46 -1.96
C VAL A 61 -2.55 -16.73 -0.61
N SER A 62 -3.71 -16.21 -0.23
CA SER A 62 -3.85 -15.40 0.98
C SER A 62 -4.19 -16.25 2.20
N LEU A 63 -3.45 -16.05 3.30
CA LEU A 63 -3.79 -16.64 4.59
C LEU A 63 -5.14 -16.09 5.08
N GLY A 64 -6.05 -17.01 5.41
CA GLY A 64 -7.31 -16.72 6.08
C GLY A 64 -7.10 -16.12 7.47
N ILE A 65 -8.16 -15.53 8.03
CA ILE A 65 -8.13 -14.88 9.35
C ILE A 65 -7.71 -15.89 10.44
N GLU A 66 -8.27 -17.10 10.41
CA GLU A 66 -7.97 -18.15 11.39
C GLU A 66 -6.53 -18.65 11.28
N GLN A 67 -6.02 -18.85 10.05
CA GLN A 67 -4.61 -19.22 9.83
C GLN A 67 -3.65 -18.14 10.35
N LYS A 68 -3.98 -16.86 10.14
CA LYS A 68 -3.20 -15.73 10.69
C LYS A 68 -3.22 -15.71 12.22
N LYS A 69 -4.36 -16.01 12.86
CA LYS A 69 -4.45 -16.09 14.33
C LYS A 69 -3.59 -17.22 14.88
N LEU A 70 -3.63 -18.40 14.25
CA LEU A 70 -2.80 -19.55 14.65
C LEU A 70 -1.31 -19.22 14.58
N ILE A 71 -0.85 -18.64 13.47
CA ILE A 71 0.56 -18.24 13.31
C ILE A 71 0.95 -17.19 14.36
N LYS A 72 0.11 -16.18 14.61
CA LYS A 72 0.38 -15.18 15.65
C LYS A 72 0.48 -15.78 17.05
N LYS A 73 -0.36 -16.77 17.36
CA LYS A 73 -0.33 -17.47 18.64
C LYS A 73 0.99 -18.25 18.80
N ALA A 74 1.35 -19.05 17.79
CA ALA A 74 2.60 -19.82 17.79
C ALA A 74 3.84 -18.93 17.92
N LEU A 75 3.87 -17.78 17.23
CA LEU A 75 4.96 -16.82 17.35
C LEU A 75 5.06 -16.22 18.75
N LYS A 76 3.92 -15.86 19.38
CA LYS A 76 3.92 -15.34 20.76
C LYS A 76 4.44 -16.37 21.76
N GLU A 77 4.03 -17.63 21.62
CA GLU A 77 4.49 -18.73 22.47
C GLU A 77 5.99 -18.97 22.31
N ALA A 78 6.51 -18.91 21.09
CA ALA A 78 7.94 -19.07 20.82
C ALA A 78 8.80 -17.90 21.35
N MET A 79 8.29 -16.66 21.32
CA MET A 79 9.00 -15.46 21.81
C MET A 79 8.91 -15.26 23.32
N SER A 80 8.00 -15.98 23.99
CA SER A 80 7.86 -15.93 25.46
C SER A 80 8.69 -17.01 26.16
N LYS A 81 9.50 -17.75 25.38
CA LYS A 81 10.38 -18.83 25.80
C LYS A 81 11.83 -18.34 25.75
#